data_AF-A0A094ZYH3-F1
#
_entry.id   AF-A0A094ZYH3-F1
#
_cell.length_a   1.000
_cell.length_b   1.000
_cell.length_c   1.000
_cell.angle_alpha   90.00
_cell.angle_beta   90.00
_cell.angle_gamma   90.00
#
_symmetry.space_group_name_H-M   'P 1'
#
loop_
_entity.id
_entity.type
_entity.pdbx_description
1 polymer ?
#
loop_
_entity_poly.entity_id
_entity_poly.type
_entity_poly.pdbx_seq_one_letter_code
_entity_poly.pdbx_strand_id
1 'polypeptide(L)'
;MLQFACVFHVFLGISLIHSQTTVRWCSVSPEEEIKCNRLSSVIKSTTAISNKYNLTCILGSDEFNCMKLINEKQADLMNLDVGLAYYGSSLYSLRPIAVENYAISNAPNARNLYYYAVMVKPISISIDPTNLRGKEICSAGAGTAEGWVMPVGTLISDLRAIPVTQCNSVVQNLIRYLGDSCIPNSLSEIFNPFGDNTQEVCRLCYNTGLSDWCGSLDRYSGNQGALRCLREHTENFESKYKPVVAFLRDQEVELASGDGFPKENYELLCPSKMPKQVNTFSNQCFTRYCTSLASIFLLI
;
A
#
# COMPACT_ATOMS: atom_id res chain seq x y z
N MET A 1 8.05 -76.73 39.42
CA MET A 1 7.13 -75.57 39.46
C MET A 1 7.98 -74.31 39.34
N LEU A 2 8.19 -73.81 38.12
CA LEU A 2 8.80 -72.50 37.86
C LEU A 2 8.16 -72.00 36.58
N GLN A 3 7.26 -71.03 36.72
CA GLN A 3 6.42 -70.50 35.65
C GLN A 3 7.08 -69.22 35.15
N PHE A 4 7.65 -69.25 33.94
CA PHE A 4 8.17 -68.07 33.27
C PHE A 4 6.99 -67.23 32.75
N ALA A 5 6.76 -66.07 33.34
CA ALA A 5 5.83 -65.08 32.82
C ALA A 5 6.54 -64.18 31.80
N CYS A 6 6.19 -64.34 30.51
CA CYS A 6 6.58 -63.38 29.47
C CYS A 6 5.77 -62.10 29.64
N VAL A 7 6.41 -61.03 30.11
CA VAL A 7 5.83 -59.68 30.11
C VAL A 7 6.06 -59.07 28.73
N PHE A 8 5.00 -59.04 27.90
CA PHE A 8 5.00 -58.27 26.66
C PHE A 8 4.89 -56.77 27.00
N HIS A 9 5.99 -56.04 26.90
CA HIS A 9 5.95 -54.58 26.87
C HIS A 9 5.36 -54.12 25.54
N VAL A 10 4.08 -53.75 25.55
CA VAL A 10 3.47 -52.98 24.48
C VAL A 10 4.05 -51.57 24.54
N PHE A 11 5.03 -51.28 23.68
CA PHE A 11 5.42 -49.91 23.39
C PHE A 11 4.28 -49.24 22.62
N LEU A 12 3.38 -48.58 23.35
CA LEU A 12 2.50 -47.58 22.77
C LEU A 12 3.38 -46.44 22.27
N GLY A 13 3.74 -46.49 20.99
CA GLY A 13 4.30 -45.35 20.28
C GLY A 13 3.25 -44.24 20.31
N ILE A 14 3.43 -43.25 21.18
CA ILE A 14 2.67 -42.01 21.14
C ILE A 14 3.13 -41.30 19.88
N SER A 15 2.42 -41.53 18.77
CA SER A 15 2.51 -40.68 17.59
C SER A 15 2.09 -39.29 18.04
N LEU A 16 3.05 -38.38 18.22
CA LEU A 16 2.78 -36.96 18.35
C LEU A 16 2.05 -36.54 17.08
N ILE A 17 0.73 -36.47 17.13
CA ILE A 17 -0.08 -35.86 16.07
C ILE A 17 0.32 -34.39 16.07
N HIS A 18 1.26 -34.03 15.19
CA HIS A 18 1.65 -32.65 14.99
C HIS A 18 0.48 -31.98 14.27
N SER A 19 -0.38 -31.29 15.04
CA SER A 19 -1.48 -30.52 14.47
C SER A 19 -0.88 -29.37 13.67
N GLN A 20 -1.10 -29.39 12.36
CA GLN A 20 -0.68 -28.33 11.46
C GLN A 20 -1.40 -27.02 11.83
N THR A 21 -0.65 -25.93 11.98
CA THR A 21 -1.24 -24.61 12.24
C THR A 21 -1.79 -24.06 10.93
N THR A 22 -3.10 -23.82 10.87
CA THR A 22 -3.71 -23.14 9.71
C THR A 22 -3.53 -21.63 9.85
N VAL A 23 -3.07 -21.01 8.77
CA VAL A 23 -2.88 -19.56 8.62
C VAL A 23 -3.76 -19.08 7.48
N ARG A 24 -4.68 -18.15 7.76
CA ARG A 24 -5.62 -17.56 6.80
C ARG A 24 -5.10 -16.21 6.31
N TRP A 25 -4.61 -16.17 5.09
CA TRP A 25 -4.18 -14.93 4.44
C TRP A 25 -5.36 -14.22 3.80
N CYS A 26 -5.61 -12.98 4.20
CA CYS A 26 -6.62 -12.13 3.62
C CYS A 26 -6.05 -11.39 2.40
N SER A 27 -6.64 -11.65 1.24
CA SER A 27 -6.32 -11.01 -0.04
C SER A 27 -7.35 -9.91 -0.30
N VAL A 28 -6.94 -8.78 -0.90
CA VAL A 28 -7.83 -7.62 -1.14
C VAL A 28 -8.30 -7.53 -2.59
N SER A 29 -7.87 -8.44 -3.46
CA SER A 29 -8.36 -8.56 -4.84
C SER A 29 -8.46 -10.00 -5.30
N PRO A 30 -9.28 -10.29 -6.33
CA PRO A 30 -9.32 -11.62 -6.97
C PRO A 30 -7.95 -12.07 -7.49
N GLU A 31 -7.15 -11.16 -8.04
CA GLU A 31 -5.80 -11.45 -8.54
C GLU A 31 -4.85 -11.83 -7.39
N GLU A 32 -4.95 -11.14 -6.26
CA GLU A 32 -4.18 -11.48 -5.06
C GLU A 32 -4.62 -12.84 -4.50
N GLU A 33 -5.92 -13.15 -4.48
CA GLU A 33 -6.42 -14.46 -4.04
C GLU A 33 -5.90 -15.60 -4.94
N ILE A 34 -5.85 -15.40 -6.26
CA ILE A 34 -5.25 -16.36 -7.19
C ILE A 34 -3.76 -16.58 -6.86
N LYS A 35 -3.03 -15.49 -6.57
CA LYS A 35 -1.61 -15.56 -6.17
C LYS A 35 -1.45 -16.30 -4.82
N CYS A 36 -2.31 -16.01 -3.85
CA CYS A 36 -2.33 -16.67 -2.55
C CYS A 36 -2.60 -18.19 -2.70
N ASN A 37 -3.56 -18.58 -3.52
CA ASN A 37 -3.91 -19.99 -3.75
C ASN A 37 -2.76 -20.76 -4.41
N ARG A 38 -2.01 -20.12 -5.32
CA ARG A 38 -0.78 -20.68 -5.88
C ARG A 38 0.30 -20.86 -4.81
N LEU A 39 0.51 -19.85 -3.95
CA LEU A 39 1.43 -19.95 -2.82
C LEU A 39 1.03 -21.08 -1.85
N SER A 40 -0.26 -21.21 -1.53
CA SER A 40 -0.80 -22.29 -0.70
C SER A 40 -0.47 -23.67 -1.30
N SER A 41 -0.59 -23.82 -2.62
CA SER A 41 -0.25 -25.07 -3.31
C SER A 41 1.24 -25.41 -3.21
N VAL A 42 2.12 -24.41 -3.35
CA VAL A 42 3.58 -24.58 -3.17
C VAL A 42 3.94 -24.91 -1.72
N ILE A 43 3.29 -24.28 -0.74
CA ILE A 43 3.50 -24.59 0.68
C ILE A 43 3.11 -26.03 0.97
N LYS A 44 1.96 -26.49 0.46
CA LYS A 44 1.49 -27.87 0.65
C LYS A 44 2.46 -28.91 0.09
N SER A 45 3.09 -28.63 -1.06
CA SER A 45 4.09 -29.53 -1.66
C SER A 45 5.48 -29.44 -1.04
N THR A 46 5.74 -28.42 -0.20
CA THR A 46 7.04 -28.23 0.45
C THR A 46 7.04 -28.82 1.86
N THR A 47 7.49 -30.08 2.00
CA THR A 47 7.45 -30.86 3.26
C THR A 47 8.06 -30.13 4.47
N ALA A 48 9.12 -29.34 4.26
CA ALA A 48 9.75 -28.56 5.32
C ALA A 48 8.80 -27.53 5.97
N ILE A 49 7.77 -27.09 5.25
CA ILE A 49 6.78 -26.09 5.70
C ILE A 49 5.45 -26.78 6.01
N SER A 50 4.96 -27.67 5.13
CA SER A 50 3.63 -28.28 5.27
C SER A 50 3.48 -29.18 6.50
N ASN A 51 4.57 -29.69 7.07
CA ASN A 51 4.53 -30.41 8.35
C ASN A 51 4.13 -29.52 9.54
N LYS A 52 4.24 -28.19 9.40
CA LYS A 52 3.98 -27.22 10.49
C LYS A 52 2.83 -26.27 10.17
N TYR A 53 2.71 -25.83 8.92
CA TYR A 53 1.79 -24.75 8.52
C TYR A 53 0.95 -25.13 7.31
N ASN A 54 -0.33 -24.75 7.33
CA ASN A 54 -1.24 -24.78 6.20
C ASN A 54 -1.63 -23.35 5.86
N LEU A 55 -1.50 -22.92 4.60
CA LEU A 55 -1.97 -21.61 4.17
C LEU A 55 -3.34 -21.75 3.51
N THR A 56 -4.31 -20.95 3.93
CA THR A 56 -5.61 -20.78 3.27
C THR A 56 -5.82 -19.31 2.92
N CYS A 57 -6.62 -19.04 1.89
CA CYS A 57 -6.84 -17.69 1.38
C CYS A 57 -8.28 -17.27 1.64
N ILE A 58 -8.47 -16.04 2.11
CA ILE A 58 -9.76 -15.38 2.32
C ILE A 58 -9.78 -14.12 1.47
N LEU A 59 -10.84 -13.90 0.71
CA LEU A 59 -11.01 -12.67 -0.07
C LEU A 59 -11.79 -11.64 0.76
N GLY A 60 -11.19 -10.49 1.00
CA GLY A 60 -11.85 -9.29 1.51
C GLY A 60 -12.25 -8.36 0.36
N SER A 61 -13.19 -7.44 0.62
CA SER A 61 -13.59 -6.42 -0.38
C SER A 61 -12.56 -5.32 -0.59
N ASP A 62 -11.75 -5.05 0.44
CA ASP A 62 -10.74 -3.99 0.51
C ASP A 62 -9.85 -4.22 1.74
N GLU A 63 -8.85 -3.36 1.96
CA GLU A 63 -7.92 -3.43 3.07
C GLU A 63 -8.63 -3.34 4.43
N PHE A 64 -9.65 -2.50 4.58
CA PHE A 64 -10.37 -2.30 5.85
C PHE A 64 -11.28 -3.49 6.17
N ASN A 65 -11.87 -4.11 5.15
CA ASN A 65 -12.58 -5.36 5.30
C ASN A 65 -11.65 -6.49 5.75
N CYS A 66 -10.44 -6.60 5.16
CA CYS A 66 -9.45 -7.55 5.64
C CYS A 66 -9.01 -7.27 7.09
N MET A 67 -8.79 -6.00 7.45
CA MET A 67 -8.48 -5.63 8.85
C MET A 67 -9.60 -6.05 9.80
N LYS A 68 -10.86 -5.83 9.41
CA LYS A 68 -12.05 -6.26 10.17
C LYS A 68 -12.11 -7.78 10.29
N LEU A 69 -11.92 -8.52 9.20
CA LEU A 69 -11.92 -9.99 9.20
C LEU A 69 -10.84 -10.56 10.11
N ILE A 70 -9.65 -9.95 10.16
CA ILE A 70 -8.59 -10.35 11.09
C ILE A 70 -9.01 -10.08 12.54
N ASN A 71 -9.53 -8.89 12.84
CA ASN A 71 -10.02 -8.54 14.18
C ASN A 71 -11.16 -9.46 14.67
N GLU A 72 -12.03 -9.89 13.76
CA GLU A 72 -13.11 -10.84 14.03
C GLU A 72 -12.66 -12.31 14.02
N LYS A 73 -11.35 -12.57 13.90
CA LYS A 73 -10.76 -13.92 13.86
C LYS A 73 -11.27 -14.76 12.69
N GLN A 74 -11.68 -14.13 11.59
CA GLN A 74 -12.08 -14.77 10.33
C GLN A 74 -10.91 -14.91 9.35
N ALA A 75 -9.89 -14.06 9.48
CA ALA A 75 -8.58 -14.18 8.84
C ALA A 75 -7.46 -14.01 9.89
N ASP A 76 -6.21 -14.27 9.51
CA ASP A 76 -5.05 -14.20 10.42
C ASP A 76 -4.01 -13.18 9.97
N LEU A 77 -3.74 -13.10 8.67
CA LEU A 77 -2.68 -12.26 8.09
C LEU A 77 -3.18 -11.43 6.92
N MET A 78 -2.61 -10.25 6.74
CA MET A 78 -2.67 -9.49 5.48
C MET A 78 -1.38 -8.72 5.28
N ASN A 79 -1.06 -8.37 4.03
CA ASN A 79 -0.08 -7.34 3.75
C ASN A 79 -0.79 -5.98 3.75
N LEU A 80 -0.17 -4.96 4.35
CA LEU A 80 -0.80 -3.65 4.45
C LEU A 80 0.25 -2.54 4.38
N ASP A 81 -0.04 -1.51 3.59
CA ASP A 81 0.77 -0.30 3.52
C ASP A 81 0.96 0.34 4.91
N VAL A 82 2.12 0.94 5.16
CA VAL A 82 2.47 1.49 6.49
C VAL A 82 1.66 2.75 6.85
N GLY A 83 1.12 3.47 5.87
CA GLY A 83 0.15 4.54 6.14
C GLY A 83 -1.18 3.98 6.64
N LEU A 84 -1.63 2.88 6.04
CA LEU A 84 -2.86 2.18 6.46
C LEU A 84 -2.69 1.39 7.76
N ALA A 85 -1.46 0.96 8.10
CA ALA A 85 -1.11 0.30 9.36
C ALA A 85 -1.57 1.07 10.61
N TYR A 86 -1.53 2.41 10.56
CA TYR A 86 -2.05 3.25 11.64
C TYR A 86 -3.50 2.90 11.95
N TYR A 87 -4.35 2.78 10.92
CA TYR A 87 -5.76 2.41 11.06
C TYR A 87 -5.94 0.96 11.50
N GLY A 88 -5.11 0.03 10.98
CA GLY A 88 -5.09 -1.35 11.44
C GLY A 88 -4.86 -1.46 12.95
N SER A 89 -3.90 -0.71 13.48
CA SER A 89 -3.64 -0.67 14.92
C SER A 89 -4.72 0.08 15.70
N SER A 90 -5.17 1.25 15.23
CA SER A 90 -6.04 2.13 16.01
C SER A 90 -7.51 1.72 15.99
N LEU A 91 -7.99 1.16 14.88
CA LEU A 91 -9.40 0.79 14.69
C LEU A 91 -9.65 -0.70 14.91
N TYR A 92 -8.67 -1.56 14.59
CA TYR A 92 -8.83 -3.00 14.57
C TYR A 92 -7.86 -3.75 15.50
N SER A 93 -7.10 -3.03 16.34
CA SER A 93 -6.15 -3.60 17.31
C SER A 93 -5.11 -4.56 16.71
N LEU A 94 -4.81 -4.41 15.42
CA LEU A 94 -3.83 -5.25 14.73
C LEU A 94 -2.40 -4.84 15.09
N ARG A 95 -1.47 -5.79 15.00
CA ARG A 95 -0.04 -5.54 15.26
C ARG A 95 0.83 -5.99 14.09
N PRO A 96 1.84 -5.21 13.71
CA PRO A 96 2.79 -5.61 12.69
C PRO A 96 3.70 -6.71 13.25
N ILE A 97 3.85 -7.82 12.52
CA ILE A 97 4.69 -8.97 12.92
C ILE A 97 5.86 -9.22 11.96
N ALA A 98 5.78 -8.72 10.73
CA ALA A 98 6.85 -8.78 9.74
C ALA A 98 6.78 -7.58 8.79
N VAL A 99 7.88 -7.32 8.10
CA VAL A 99 8.06 -6.15 7.21
C VAL A 99 8.78 -6.59 5.92
N GLU A 100 8.36 -6.08 4.76
CA GLU A 100 8.95 -6.43 3.46
C GLU A 100 10.32 -5.79 3.17
N ASN A 101 11.42 -6.55 3.08
CA ASN A 101 12.73 -6.00 2.73
C ASN A 101 12.91 -5.84 1.21
N TYR A 102 12.90 -4.59 0.71
CA TYR A 102 12.97 -4.30 -0.72
C TYR A 102 14.37 -4.16 -1.32
N ALA A 103 15.41 -3.91 -0.52
CA ALA A 103 16.76 -3.78 -1.06
C ALA A 103 17.52 -5.09 -0.90
N ILE A 104 17.93 -5.69 -2.02
CA ILE A 104 18.71 -6.95 -2.04
C ILE A 104 20.03 -6.80 -1.27
N SER A 105 20.58 -5.58 -1.20
CA SER A 105 21.77 -5.27 -0.42
C SER A 105 21.57 -5.30 1.09
N ASN A 106 20.33 -5.23 1.58
CA ASN A 106 20.05 -5.30 3.01
C ASN A 106 20.23 -6.74 3.51
N ALA A 107 20.88 -6.88 4.67
CA ALA A 107 20.96 -8.16 5.36
C ALA A 107 19.55 -8.69 5.72
N PRO A 108 19.33 -10.02 5.79
CA PRO A 108 18.04 -10.61 6.15
C PRO A 108 17.47 -10.14 7.50
N ASN A 109 18.33 -9.71 8.42
CA ASN A 109 17.98 -9.23 9.77
C ASN A 109 18.15 -7.70 9.91
N ALA A 110 18.24 -6.97 8.80
CA ALA A 110 18.32 -5.52 8.82
C ALA A 110 17.10 -4.92 9.56
N ARG A 111 17.37 -3.99 10.48
CA ARG A 111 16.33 -3.36 11.30
C ARG A 111 15.92 -1.98 10.81
N ASN A 112 16.79 -1.33 10.05
CA ASN A 112 16.58 0.02 9.54
C ASN A 112 16.15 -0.06 8.07
N LEU A 113 14.98 -0.66 7.85
CA LEU A 113 14.40 -0.83 6.53
C LEU A 113 13.51 0.37 6.19
N TYR A 114 13.70 0.91 5.00
CA TYR A 114 12.99 2.08 4.51
C TYR A 114 12.84 2.02 2.99
N TYR A 115 11.85 2.75 2.47
CA TYR A 115 11.71 3.09 1.07
C TYR A 115 11.35 4.57 0.96
N TYR A 116 11.30 5.11 -0.25
CA TYR A 116 10.97 6.51 -0.46
C TYR A 116 9.59 6.69 -1.07
N ALA A 117 8.81 7.59 -0.46
CA ALA A 117 7.67 8.18 -1.12
C ALA A 117 8.16 9.30 -2.04
N VAL A 118 7.67 9.32 -3.28
CA VAL A 118 8.07 10.29 -4.31
C VAL A 118 6.87 10.86 -5.04
N MET A 119 7.09 12.06 -5.57
CA MET A 119 6.23 12.68 -6.57
C MET A 119 6.97 12.57 -7.90
N VAL A 120 6.32 12.03 -8.93
CA VAL A 120 6.91 11.92 -10.28
C VAL A 120 6.09 12.71 -11.29
N LYS A 121 6.76 13.30 -12.27
CA LYS A 121 6.15 14.03 -13.39
C LYS A 121 6.64 13.45 -14.71
N PRO A 122 5.89 13.60 -15.81
CA PRO A 122 6.42 13.34 -17.15
C PRO A 122 7.59 14.28 -17.47
N ILE A 123 8.58 13.81 -18.23
CA ILE A 123 9.73 14.62 -18.66
C ILE A 123 9.32 15.89 -19.43
N SER A 124 8.21 15.82 -20.17
CA SER A 124 7.70 16.91 -20.99
C SER A 124 7.04 18.04 -20.17
N ILE A 125 6.78 17.79 -18.88
CA ILE A 125 6.09 18.74 -18.01
C ILE A 125 7.11 19.44 -17.12
N SER A 126 7.11 20.78 -17.17
CA SER A 126 7.87 21.61 -16.24
C SER A 126 6.94 22.17 -15.18
N ILE A 127 7.07 21.68 -13.96
CA ILE A 127 6.27 22.12 -12.81
C ILE A 127 7.08 22.06 -11.53
N ASP A 128 6.79 22.96 -10.60
CA ASP A 128 7.35 22.99 -9.26
C ASP A 128 6.32 22.45 -8.25
N PRO A 129 6.71 21.63 -7.25
CA PRO A 129 5.79 21.12 -6.24
C PRO A 129 5.08 22.23 -5.43
N THR A 130 5.60 23.46 -5.37
CA THR A 130 4.87 24.59 -4.74
C THR A 130 3.72 25.13 -5.58
N ASN A 131 3.64 24.74 -6.85
CA ASN A 131 2.71 25.26 -7.85
C ASN A 131 1.69 24.20 -8.32
N LEU A 132 1.29 23.30 -7.42
CA LEU A 132 0.30 22.25 -7.68
C LEU A 132 -1.16 22.71 -7.49
N ARG A 133 -1.38 23.99 -7.17
CA ARG A 133 -2.74 24.53 -7.02
C ARG A 133 -3.55 24.38 -8.31
N GLY A 134 -4.72 23.76 -8.21
CA GLY A 134 -5.62 23.50 -9.34
C GLY A 134 -5.07 22.52 -10.37
N LYS A 135 -3.98 21.81 -10.05
CA LYS A 135 -3.38 20.81 -10.94
C LYS A 135 -3.94 19.44 -10.67
N GLU A 136 -4.11 18.70 -11.74
CA GLU A 136 -4.61 17.34 -11.70
C GLU A 136 -3.49 16.36 -11.35
N ILE A 137 -3.78 15.39 -10.49
CA ILE A 137 -2.78 14.43 -10.00
C ILE A 137 -3.37 13.02 -9.90
N CYS A 138 -2.46 12.04 -9.94
CA CYS A 138 -2.75 10.63 -9.68
C CYS A 138 -2.10 10.22 -8.36
N SER A 139 -2.75 9.39 -7.56
CA SER A 139 -2.23 8.93 -6.27
C SER A 139 -2.44 7.42 -6.11
N ALA A 140 -1.50 6.76 -5.43
CA ALA A 140 -1.63 5.34 -5.09
C ALA A 140 -2.85 5.06 -4.19
N GLY A 141 -3.35 6.04 -3.44
CA GLY A 141 -4.56 5.92 -2.65
C GLY A 141 -4.54 6.73 -1.36
N ALA A 142 -5.73 7.06 -0.85
CA ALA A 142 -5.94 7.77 0.41
C ALA A 142 -5.42 6.96 1.60
N GLY A 143 -4.79 7.65 2.55
CA GLY A 143 -4.21 7.04 3.75
C GLY A 143 -2.91 6.26 3.53
N THR A 144 -2.57 5.89 2.30
CA THR A 144 -1.30 5.22 2.02
C THR A 144 -0.11 6.13 2.35
N ALA A 145 1.04 5.56 2.71
CA ALA A 145 2.20 6.34 3.07
C ALA A 145 2.69 7.17 1.87
N GLU A 146 2.97 6.51 0.76
CA GLU A 146 3.53 7.14 -0.43
C GLU A 146 2.52 7.87 -1.32
N GLY A 147 1.26 7.42 -1.36
CA GLY A 147 0.21 8.07 -2.15
C GLY A 147 -0.43 9.26 -1.44
N TRP A 148 -0.29 9.34 -0.10
CA TRP A 148 -1.02 10.32 0.70
C TRP A 148 -0.17 10.94 1.81
N VAL A 149 0.17 10.19 2.87
CA VAL A 149 0.71 10.76 4.11
C VAL A 149 1.98 11.57 3.87
N MET A 150 2.93 11.01 3.13
CA MET A 150 4.23 11.63 2.89
C MET A 150 4.19 12.80 1.89
N PRO A 151 3.60 12.68 0.68
CA PRO A 151 3.54 13.80 -0.26
C PRO A 151 2.67 14.95 0.28
N VAL A 152 1.52 14.66 0.88
CA VAL A 152 0.64 15.68 1.45
C VAL A 152 1.29 16.36 2.65
N GLY A 153 1.92 15.59 3.54
CA GLY A 153 2.69 16.12 4.67
C GLY A 153 3.81 17.05 4.23
N THR A 154 4.50 16.71 3.13
CA THR A 154 5.53 17.55 2.51
C THR A 154 4.96 18.86 1.96
N LEU A 155 3.86 18.78 1.20
CA LEU A 155 3.22 19.95 0.59
C LEU A 155 2.66 20.92 1.64
N ILE A 156 2.14 20.40 2.75
CA ILE A 156 1.61 21.21 3.86
C ILE A 156 2.74 21.77 4.73
N SER A 157 3.63 20.91 5.23
CA SER A 157 4.52 21.26 6.36
C SER A 157 5.84 21.83 5.87
N ASP A 158 6.49 21.14 4.93
CA ASP A 158 7.82 21.50 4.48
C ASP A 158 7.74 22.67 3.50
N LEU A 159 6.94 22.47 2.45
CA LEU A 159 6.81 23.43 1.36
C LEU A 159 5.87 24.59 1.68
N ARG A 160 4.96 24.41 2.64
CA ARG A 160 3.88 25.37 2.92
C ARG A 160 3.10 25.78 1.66
N ALA A 161 2.99 24.85 0.71
CA ALA A 161 2.30 25.04 -0.56
C ALA A 161 0.78 25.00 -0.36
N ILE A 162 0.32 24.16 0.56
CA ILE A 162 -1.10 23.99 0.89
C ILE A 162 -1.40 24.77 2.19
N PRO A 163 -2.22 25.82 2.14
CA PRO A 163 -2.65 26.52 3.36
C PRO A 163 -3.65 25.65 4.12
N VAL A 164 -3.35 25.31 5.38
CA VAL A 164 -4.27 24.60 6.27
C VAL A 164 -5.21 25.63 6.89
N THR A 165 -6.44 25.70 6.37
CA THR A 165 -7.47 26.61 6.90
C THR A 165 -8.39 25.94 7.91
N GLN A 166 -8.44 24.60 7.91
CA GLN A 166 -9.28 23.79 8.80
C GLN A 166 -8.52 22.54 9.26
N CYS A 167 -8.22 22.43 10.54
CA CYS A 167 -7.45 21.31 11.10
C CYS A 167 -8.22 19.98 11.10
N ASN A 168 -9.55 20.04 11.20
CA ASN A 168 -10.45 18.89 11.14
C ASN A 168 -10.77 18.43 9.71
N SER A 169 -10.25 19.12 8.68
CA SER A 169 -10.50 18.79 7.28
C SER A 169 -9.25 18.97 6.41
N VAL A 170 -8.15 18.34 6.83
CA VAL A 170 -6.91 18.28 6.03
C VAL A 170 -7.19 17.70 4.64
N VAL A 171 -8.09 16.72 4.57
CA VAL A 171 -8.61 16.14 3.33
C VAL A 171 -9.22 17.23 2.46
N GLN A 172 -10.24 17.99 2.90
CA GLN A 172 -10.84 19.02 2.04
C GLN A 172 -9.86 20.14 1.65
N ASN A 173 -8.91 20.51 2.51
CA ASN A 173 -7.89 21.50 2.15
C ASN A 173 -7.01 20.99 1.00
N LEU A 174 -6.63 19.71 1.03
CA LEU A 174 -5.90 19.06 -0.05
C LEU A 174 -6.75 18.97 -1.33
N ILE A 175 -7.99 18.50 -1.20
CA ILE A 175 -8.93 18.35 -2.32
C ILE A 175 -9.20 19.68 -3.02
N ARG A 176 -9.46 20.75 -2.25
CA ARG A 176 -9.72 22.09 -2.81
C ARG A 176 -8.47 22.77 -3.34
N TYR A 177 -7.29 22.38 -2.85
CA TYR A 177 -6.04 22.93 -3.34
C TYR A 177 -5.66 22.30 -4.69
N LEU A 178 -5.79 20.98 -4.81
CA LEU A 178 -5.58 20.25 -6.06
C LEU A 178 -6.75 20.47 -7.03
N GLY A 179 -6.52 20.16 -8.30
CA GLY A 179 -7.59 20.07 -9.30
C GLY A 179 -8.28 18.71 -9.24
N ASP A 180 -9.00 18.38 -10.31
CA ASP A 180 -9.55 17.04 -10.51
C ASP A 180 -8.43 16.00 -10.35
N SER A 181 -8.66 14.94 -9.58
CA SER A 181 -7.63 13.96 -9.25
C SER A 181 -8.15 12.53 -9.39
N CYS A 182 -7.24 11.56 -9.30
CA CYS A 182 -7.59 10.19 -8.95
C CYS A 182 -6.87 9.81 -7.66
N ILE A 183 -7.65 9.71 -6.58
CA ILE A 183 -7.15 9.32 -5.26
C ILE A 183 -8.04 8.19 -4.71
N PRO A 184 -7.73 6.93 -5.05
CA PRO A 184 -8.53 5.79 -4.62
C PRO A 184 -8.74 5.75 -3.10
N ASN A 185 -9.90 5.27 -2.66
CA ASN A 185 -10.41 5.27 -1.30
C ASN A 185 -10.73 6.65 -0.68
N SER A 186 -10.53 7.79 -1.37
CA SER A 186 -10.78 9.11 -0.78
C SER A 186 -12.25 9.41 -0.47
N LEU A 187 -13.18 8.65 -1.04
CA LEU A 187 -14.62 8.75 -0.75
C LEU A 187 -15.12 7.68 0.23
N SER A 188 -14.24 6.78 0.70
CA SER A 188 -14.61 5.78 1.71
C SER A 188 -14.98 6.44 3.04
N GLU A 189 -15.80 5.78 3.85
CA GLU A 189 -16.28 6.31 5.13
C GLU A 189 -15.14 6.73 6.08
N ILE A 190 -13.98 6.07 5.99
CA ILE A 190 -12.82 6.35 6.85
C ILE A 190 -12.13 7.66 6.46
N PHE A 191 -12.10 7.99 5.16
CA PHE A 191 -11.46 9.21 4.64
C PHE A 191 -12.47 10.32 4.30
N ASN A 192 -13.77 10.01 4.36
CA ASN A 192 -14.89 10.92 4.13
C ASN A 192 -16.01 10.74 5.19
N PRO A 193 -15.70 10.87 6.50
CA PRO A 193 -16.65 10.54 7.57
C PRO A 193 -17.89 11.44 7.60
N PHE A 194 -17.83 12.63 7.00
CA PHE A 194 -18.95 13.58 6.92
C PHE A 194 -19.68 13.55 5.57
N GLY A 195 -19.20 12.76 4.60
CA GLY A 195 -19.80 12.67 3.27
C GLY A 195 -19.68 13.95 2.43
N ASP A 196 -18.79 14.87 2.79
CA ASP A 196 -18.66 16.19 2.18
C ASP A 196 -17.39 16.36 1.32
N ASN A 197 -16.56 15.32 1.20
CA ASN A 197 -15.58 15.24 0.12
C ASN A 197 -16.31 15.23 -1.22
N THR A 198 -15.90 16.12 -2.10
CA THR A 198 -16.51 16.28 -3.42
C THR A 198 -15.90 15.31 -4.42
N GLN A 199 -16.61 14.96 -5.49
CA GLN A 199 -16.19 13.91 -6.43
C GLN A 199 -14.94 14.25 -7.26
N GLU A 200 -14.48 15.50 -7.24
CA GLU A 200 -13.27 16.01 -7.89
C GLU A 200 -12.06 15.09 -7.66
N VAL A 201 -11.90 14.51 -6.46
CA VAL A 201 -10.79 13.59 -6.13
C VAL A 201 -10.80 12.26 -6.86
N CYS A 202 -11.90 11.90 -7.50
CA CYS A 202 -12.10 10.63 -8.16
C CYS A 202 -12.37 10.79 -9.66
N ARG A 203 -12.42 12.02 -10.18
CA ARG A 203 -12.80 12.30 -11.58
C ARG A 203 -11.87 11.70 -12.61
N LEU A 204 -10.58 11.55 -12.27
CA LEU A 204 -9.60 10.90 -13.14
C LEU A 204 -9.61 9.38 -13.00
N CYS A 205 -10.27 8.82 -11.97
CA CYS A 205 -10.24 7.39 -11.74
C CYS A 205 -10.98 6.63 -12.84
N TYR A 206 -10.44 5.45 -13.18
CA TYR A 206 -10.77 4.78 -14.42
C TYR A 206 -12.17 4.18 -14.41
N ASN A 207 -12.57 3.57 -13.28
CA ASN A 207 -13.79 2.77 -13.19
C ASN A 207 -15.06 3.62 -13.03
N THR A 208 -15.08 4.85 -13.55
CA THR A 208 -16.23 5.77 -13.43
C THR A 208 -17.53 5.10 -13.85
N GLY A 209 -18.52 5.05 -12.95
CA GLY A 209 -19.82 4.41 -13.16
C GLY A 209 -19.89 2.94 -12.76
N LEU A 210 -18.78 2.34 -12.31
CA LEU A 210 -18.73 0.99 -11.74
C LEU A 210 -18.74 1.04 -10.21
N SER A 211 -18.98 -0.11 -9.58
CA SER A 211 -19.06 -0.25 -8.11
C SER A 211 -17.73 -0.05 -7.39
N ASP A 212 -16.62 -0.28 -8.09
CA ASP A 212 -15.26 -0.15 -7.59
C ASP A 212 -14.60 1.19 -7.99
N TRP A 213 -15.38 2.12 -8.56
CA TRP A 213 -14.90 3.45 -8.90
C TRP A 213 -14.25 4.13 -7.71
N CYS A 214 -12.99 4.54 -7.89
CA CYS A 214 -12.23 5.22 -6.84
C CYS A 214 -12.11 4.41 -5.53
N GLY A 215 -12.22 3.08 -5.59
CA GLY A 215 -11.92 2.15 -4.49
C GLY A 215 -10.58 1.45 -4.70
N SER A 216 -10.22 0.52 -3.80
CA SER A 216 -8.97 -0.25 -3.89
C SER A 216 -8.83 -1.08 -5.16
N LEU A 217 -9.96 -1.44 -5.80
CA LEU A 217 -10.02 -2.20 -7.06
C LEU A 217 -10.10 -1.30 -8.31
N ASP A 218 -10.09 0.03 -8.15
CA ASP A 218 -10.00 0.92 -9.32
C ASP A 218 -8.70 0.62 -10.09
N ARG A 219 -8.76 0.62 -11.43
CA ARG A 219 -7.60 0.34 -12.29
C ARG A 219 -6.40 1.27 -12.00
N TYR A 220 -6.66 2.46 -11.46
CA TYR A 220 -5.65 3.45 -11.08
C TYR A 220 -5.28 3.43 -9.59
N SER A 221 -5.74 2.42 -8.83
CA SER A 221 -5.34 2.15 -7.44
C SER A 221 -3.95 1.53 -7.33
N GLY A 222 -3.29 1.84 -6.21
CA GLY A 222 -1.94 1.38 -5.89
C GLY A 222 -0.84 2.12 -6.67
N ASN A 223 0.41 1.83 -6.31
CA ASN A 223 1.59 2.50 -6.87
C ASN A 223 1.65 2.41 -8.40
N GLN A 224 1.48 1.21 -8.95
CA GLN A 224 1.45 1.00 -10.39
C GLN A 224 0.25 1.69 -11.06
N GLY A 225 -0.92 1.68 -10.40
CA GLY A 225 -2.13 2.34 -10.87
C GLY A 225 -1.98 3.86 -10.95
N ALA A 226 -1.29 4.48 -10.00
CA ALA A 226 -0.98 5.92 -10.02
C ALA A 226 -0.09 6.30 -11.21
N LEU A 227 0.94 5.50 -11.50
CA LEU A 227 1.80 5.69 -12.67
C LEU A 227 1.03 5.47 -13.98
N ARG A 228 0.13 4.49 -13.99
CA ARG A 228 -0.76 4.20 -15.11
C ARG A 228 -1.73 5.34 -15.39
N CYS A 229 -2.37 5.90 -14.37
CA CYS A 229 -3.22 7.08 -14.45
C CYS A 229 -2.47 8.24 -15.12
N LEU A 230 -1.26 8.54 -14.64
CA LEU A 230 -0.46 9.62 -15.20
C LEU A 230 -0.16 9.39 -16.67
N ARG A 231 0.26 8.16 -17.03
CA ARG A 231 0.61 7.80 -18.41
C ARG A 231 -0.59 7.84 -19.35
N GLU A 232 -1.66 7.11 -19.03
CA GLU A 232 -2.79 6.94 -19.94
C GLU A 232 -3.49 8.27 -20.25
N HIS A 233 -3.55 9.19 -19.29
CA HIS A 233 -4.10 10.53 -19.54
C HIS A 233 -3.13 11.45 -20.31
N THR A 234 -1.82 11.35 -20.07
CA THR A 234 -0.84 12.22 -20.74
C THR A 234 -0.51 11.77 -22.17
N GLU A 235 -0.53 10.47 -22.45
CA GLU A 235 -0.32 9.92 -23.80
C GLU A 235 -1.59 10.01 -24.67
N ASN A 236 -2.79 10.04 -24.06
CA ASN A 236 -4.04 10.19 -24.79
C ASN A 236 -4.33 11.68 -25.10
N PHE A 237 -4.15 12.07 -26.36
CA PHE A 237 -4.40 13.44 -26.82
C PHE A 237 -5.87 13.88 -26.63
N GLU A 238 -6.83 12.98 -26.74
CA GLU A 238 -8.26 13.24 -26.54
C GLU A 238 -8.67 13.28 -25.07
N SER A 239 -7.76 12.90 -24.16
CA SER A 239 -8.09 12.89 -22.75
C SER A 239 -8.48 14.29 -22.28
N LYS A 240 -9.65 14.39 -21.65
CA LYS A 240 -10.13 15.62 -21.00
C LYS A 240 -9.21 16.04 -19.84
N TYR A 241 -8.64 15.05 -19.17
CA TYR A 241 -7.74 15.25 -18.04
C TYR A 241 -6.28 15.21 -18.51
N LYS A 242 -5.45 16.05 -17.89
CA LYS A 242 -4.02 16.22 -18.07
C LYS A 242 -3.33 16.25 -16.70
N PRO A 243 -3.28 15.11 -15.97
CA PRO A 243 -2.54 15.02 -14.73
C PRO A 243 -1.06 15.32 -14.98
N VAL A 244 -0.47 16.05 -14.05
CA VAL A 244 0.90 16.54 -14.16
C VAL A 244 1.87 15.78 -13.26
N VAL A 245 1.34 15.08 -12.25
CA VAL A 245 2.12 14.42 -11.20
C VAL A 245 1.43 13.14 -10.73
N ALA A 246 2.22 12.13 -10.39
CA ALA A 246 1.79 10.95 -9.63
C ALA A 246 2.49 10.85 -8.26
N PHE A 247 1.75 10.43 -7.23
CA PHE A 247 2.27 10.14 -5.90
C PHE A 247 2.38 8.63 -5.69
N LEU A 248 3.60 8.13 -5.49
CA LEU A 248 3.90 6.70 -5.44
C LEU A 248 5.25 6.43 -4.76
N ARG A 249 5.58 5.15 -4.59
CA ARG A 249 6.84 4.65 -4.06
C ARG A 249 7.93 4.68 -5.14
N ASP A 250 9.12 5.13 -4.78
CA ASP A 250 10.27 5.28 -5.69
C ASP A 250 10.58 4.04 -6.52
N GLN A 251 10.62 2.86 -5.87
CA GLN A 251 10.95 1.60 -6.51
C GLN A 251 9.96 1.23 -7.61
N GLU A 252 8.71 1.72 -7.54
CA GLU A 252 7.71 1.44 -8.56
C GLU A 252 8.10 1.98 -9.94
N VAL A 253 8.83 3.10 -10.00
CA VAL A 253 9.28 3.68 -11.27
C VAL A 253 10.20 2.72 -12.02
N GLU A 254 11.02 1.96 -11.30
CA GLU A 254 11.88 0.92 -11.89
C GLU A 254 11.09 -0.38 -12.15
N LEU A 255 10.27 -0.83 -11.19
CA LEU A 255 9.52 -2.09 -11.32
C LEU A 255 8.52 -2.06 -12.48
N ALA A 256 7.81 -0.95 -12.63
CA ALA A 256 6.80 -0.78 -13.68
C ALA A 256 7.42 -0.58 -15.08
N SER A 257 8.74 -0.38 -15.20
CA SER A 257 9.41 -0.28 -16.50
C SER A 257 9.23 -1.54 -17.35
N GLY A 258 9.23 -2.72 -16.72
CA GLY A 258 8.95 -3.99 -17.39
C GLY A 258 7.51 -4.15 -17.88
N ASP A 259 6.58 -3.37 -17.30
CA ASP A 259 5.14 -3.41 -17.59
C ASP A 259 4.71 -2.29 -18.55
N GLY A 260 5.67 -1.70 -19.26
CA GLY A 260 5.43 -0.65 -20.24
C GLY A 260 5.40 0.76 -19.66
N PHE A 261 5.91 0.99 -18.44
CA PHE A 261 6.05 2.33 -17.86
C PHE A 261 7.54 2.71 -17.78
N PRO A 262 8.20 2.96 -18.93
CA PRO A 262 9.64 3.18 -18.98
C PRO A 262 10.05 4.38 -18.12
N LYS A 263 11.01 4.16 -17.21
CA LYS A 263 11.47 5.20 -16.27
C LYS A 263 11.94 6.48 -16.94
N GLU A 264 12.50 6.38 -18.15
CA GLU A 264 12.97 7.52 -18.95
C GLU A 264 11.86 8.51 -19.34
N ASN A 265 10.58 8.12 -19.23
CA ASN A 265 9.46 9.02 -19.47
C ASN A 265 9.14 9.90 -18.25
N TYR A 266 9.75 9.64 -17.10
CA TYR A 266 9.42 10.27 -15.83
C TYR A 266 10.64 10.88 -15.15
N GLU A 267 10.40 11.95 -14.40
CA GLU A 267 11.37 12.58 -13.53
C GLU A 267 10.77 12.73 -12.14
N LEU A 268 11.61 12.65 -11.11
CA LEU A 268 11.23 13.05 -9.77
C LEU A 268 10.88 14.55 -9.77
N LEU A 269 9.80 14.92 -9.09
CA LEU A 269 9.37 16.30 -8.92
C LEU A 269 10.12 16.95 -7.76
N CYS A 270 11.14 17.75 -8.10
CA CYS A 270 11.96 18.47 -7.13
C CYS A 270 11.47 19.91 -6.93
N PRO A 271 11.56 20.47 -5.71
CA PRO A 271 11.43 21.90 -5.52
C PRO A 271 12.60 22.65 -6.17
N SER A 272 12.31 23.76 -6.83
CA SER A 272 13.35 24.65 -7.38
C SER A 272 14.09 25.40 -6.27
N LYS A 273 13.44 25.61 -5.11
CA LYS A 273 14.02 26.24 -3.93
C LYS A 273 13.53 25.55 -2.66
N MET A 274 14.46 25.11 -1.81
CA MET A 274 14.13 24.66 -0.47
C MET A 274 13.83 25.86 0.44
N PRO A 275 12.79 25.81 1.29
CA PRO A 275 12.58 26.80 2.34
C PRO A 275 13.81 26.86 3.27
N LYS A 276 14.21 28.07 3.67
CA LYS A 276 15.47 28.38 4.40
C LYS A 276 15.69 27.64 5.74
N GLN A 277 14.79 26.78 6.19
CA GLN A 277 14.82 26.11 7.50
C GLN A 277 14.89 24.58 7.45
N VAL A 278 15.00 23.96 6.27
CA VAL A 278 15.18 22.50 6.16
C VAL A 278 16.68 22.17 6.27
N ASN A 279 17.18 22.17 7.50
CA ASN A 279 18.55 21.73 7.81
C ASN A 279 18.58 20.21 7.95
N THR A 280 18.75 19.45 6.86
CA THR A 280 19.58 18.23 6.81
C THR A 280 19.60 17.58 5.42
N PHE A 281 20.83 17.36 4.94
CA PHE A 281 21.35 16.41 3.95
C PHE A 281 20.76 16.32 2.51
N SER A 282 21.56 16.89 1.61
CA SER A 282 22.07 16.30 0.35
C SER A 282 21.07 16.00 -0.78
N ASN A 283 20.93 17.00 -1.67
CA ASN A 283 20.66 16.89 -3.10
C ASN A 283 19.45 16.06 -3.57
N GLN A 284 18.45 16.84 -4.01
CA GLN A 284 17.59 16.63 -5.18
C GLN A 284 16.35 15.74 -4.94
N CYS A 285 15.20 16.43 -4.92
CA CYS A 285 13.81 15.96 -4.75
C CYS A 285 13.41 15.61 -3.31
N PHE A 286 12.18 15.96 -2.92
CA PHE A 286 11.62 15.56 -1.62
C PHE A 286 11.33 14.06 -1.66
N THR A 287 12.36 13.27 -1.35
CA THR A 287 12.22 11.86 -1.04
C THR A 287 12.09 11.79 0.48
N ARG A 288 10.86 11.60 0.98
CA ARG A 288 10.70 11.32 2.41
C ARG A 288 10.77 9.82 2.62
N TYR A 289 11.61 9.42 3.56
CA TYR A 289 11.75 8.04 3.98
C TYR A 289 10.48 7.60 4.71
N CYS A 290 9.87 6.52 4.24
CA CYS A 290 8.90 5.77 5.01
C CYS A 290 9.68 4.76 5.87
N THR A 291 9.75 4.98 7.18
CA THR A 291 10.28 3.98 8.11
C THR A 291 9.27 2.87 8.29
N SER A 292 9.74 1.62 8.15
CA SER A 292 8.94 0.41 8.25
C SER A 292 8.04 0.18 7.04
N LEU A 293 8.11 -1.05 6.57
CA LEU A 293 7.69 -1.48 5.24
C LEU A 293 6.22 -1.89 5.33
N ALA A 294 5.60 -2.19 4.19
CA ALA A 294 4.34 -2.90 4.17
C ALA A 294 4.40 -4.02 5.23
N SER A 295 3.52 -3.90 6.21
CA SER A 295 3.61 -4.64 7.44
C SER A 295 2.65 -5.80 7.31
N ILE A 296 3.16 -7.00 7.55
CA ILE A 296 2.30 -8.16 7.71
C ILE A 296 1.70 -8.05 9.11
N PHE A 297 0.37 -7.93 9.19
CA PHE A 297 -0.36 -7.77 10.45
C PHE A 297 -0.95 -9.10 10.92
N LEU A 298 -1.04 -9.28 12.24
CA LEU A 298 -1.75 -10.40 12.90
C LEU A 298 -2.55 -9.89 14.10
N LEU A 299 -3.63 -10.60 14.45
CA LEU A 299 -4.31 -10.51 15.75
C LEU A 299 -3.60 -11.42 16.78
N ILE A 300 -3.40 -10.93 18.01
CA ILE A 300 -2.98 -11.77 19.15
C ILE A 300 -4.23 -12.34 19.84
#